data_AF-A0A1F2RGY9-F1
#
_entry.id   AF-A0A1F2RGY9-F1
#
_cell.length_a   1.000
_cell.length_b   1.000
_cell.length_c   1.000
_cell.angle_alpha   90.00
_cell.angle_beta   90.00
_cell.angle_gamma   90.00
#
_symmetry.space_group_name_H-M   'P 1'
#
loop_
_entity.id
_entity.type
_entity.pdbx_description
1 polymer ?
#
loop_
_entity_poly.entity_id
_entity_poly.type
_entity_poly.pdbx_seq_one_letter_code
_entity_poly.pdbx_strand_id
1 'polypeptide(L)'
;MLPPVLKDYSIKIKELRSRLHLTQHELAERIGVRPAAVGWWEQGRWEPSGENYVLLARLAPPDLAWFFLGKVGVDHELIRRIWPGVPHLPPSASAPAADGSSPPPAGAVP
;
A
#
# COMPACT_ATOMS: atom_id res chain seq x y z
N MET A 1 8.77 19.56 -24.68
CA MET A 1 7.46 19.27 -24.07
C MET A 1 7.74 18.51 -22.77
N LEU A 2 7.57 19.14 -21.61
CA LEU A 2 7.78 18.45 -20.33
C LEU A 2 6.69 17.38 -20.19
N PRO A 3 7.01 16.15 -19.74
CA PRO A 3 5.99 15.15 -19.48
C PRO A 3 5.01 15.72 -18.44
N PRO A 4 3.70 15.44 -18.58
CA PRO A 4 2.73 15.85 -17.57
C PRO A 4 3.18 15.33 -16.20
N VAL A 5 3.14 16.20 -15.19
CA VAL A 5 3.38 15.81 -13.81
C VAL A 5 2.38 14.71 -13.47
N LEU A 6 2.86 13.47 -13.37
CA LEU A 6 2.02 12.33 -13.05
C LEU A 6 1.38 12.55 -11.68
N LYS A 7 0.08 12.26 -11.58
CA LYS A 7 -0.66 12.42 -10.32
C LYS A 7 -0.17 11.37 -9.32
N ASP A 8 -0.06 11.74 -8.05
CA ASP A 8 0.43 10.82 -7.00
C ASP A 8 -0.37 9.51 -6.96
N TYR A 9 -1.69 9.57 -7.12
CA TYR A 9 -2.53 8.36 -7.16
C TYR A 9 -2.23 7.45 -8.34
N SER A 10 -1.91 8.02 -9.52
CA SER A 10 -1.59 7.27 -10.73
C SER A 10 -0.31 6.44 -10.50
N ILE A 11 0.72 7.09 -9.94
CA ILE A 11 1.99 6.46 -9.61
C ILE A 11 1.77 5.35 -8.59
N LYS A 12 1.01 5.62 -7.52
CA LYS A 12 0.78 4.67 -6.42
C LYS A 12 -0.05 3.46 -6.82
N ILE A 13 -1.02 3.62 -7.73
CA ILE A 13 -1.80 2.49 -8.29
C ILE A 13 -0.90 1.60 -9.15
N LYS A 14 -0.07 2.22 -10.01
CA LYS A 14 0.91 1.48 -10.83
C LYS A 14 1.94 0.76 -9.98
N GLU A 15 2.39 1.38 -8.91
CA GLU A 15 3.30 0.79 -7.91
C GLU A 15 2.65 -0.43 -7.25
N LEU A 16 1.41 -0.30 -6.75
CA LEU A 16 0.64 -1.41 -6.17
C LEU A 16 0.56 -2.58 -7.15
N ARG A 17 0.13 -2.31 -8.37
CA ARG A 17 -0.03 -3.31 -9.42
C ARG A 17 1.29 -4.04 -9.71
N SER A 18 2.39 -3.29 -9.79
CA SER A 18 3.72 -3.83 -10.07
C SER A 18 4.24 -4.71 -8.93
N ARG A 19 4.04 -4.29 -7.67
CA ARG A 19 4.40 -5.07 -6.48
C ARG A 19 3.61 -6.38 -6.35
N LEU A 20 2.39 -6.41 -6.88
CA LEU A 20 1.55 -7.61 -6.92
C LEU A 20 1.74 -8.46 -8.18
N HIS A 21 2.63 -8.04 -9.10
CA HIS A 21 2.86 -8.68 -10.40
C HIS A 21 1.60 -8.85 -11.26
N LEU A 22 0.73 -7.84 -11.26
CA LEU A 22 -0.54 -7.88 -11.99
C LEU A 22 -0.50 -7.05 -13.28
N THR A 23 -1.31 -7.46 -14.24
CA THR A 23 -1.76 -6.63 -15.35
C THR A 23 -2.86 -5.66 -14.90
N GLN A 24 -3.15 -4.63 -15.72
CA GLN A 24 -4.24 -3.69 -15.41
C GLN A 24 -5.61 -4.41 -15.37
N HIS A 25 -5.77 -5.45 -16.19
CA HIS A 25 -6.97 -6.28 -16.24
C HIS A 25 -7.14 -7.06 -14.94
N GLU A 26 -6.12 -7.80 -14.51
CA GLU A 26 -6.20 -8.61 -13.28
C GLU A 26 -6.40 -7.73 -12.02
N LEU A 27 -5.77 -6.55 -11.96
CA LEU A 27 -6.04 -5.62 -10.88
C LEU A 27 -7.52 -5.18 -10.88
N ALA A 28 -8.07 -4.87 -12.06
CA ALA A 28 -9.46 -4.46 -12.19
C ALA A 28 -10.43 -5.57 -11.75
N GLU A 29 -10.16 -6.82 -12.17
CA GLU A 29 -10.94 -7.99 -11.74
C GLU A 29 -10.89 -8.18 -10.22
N ARG A 30 -9.71 -8.07 -9.60
CA ARG A 30 -9.56 -8.24 -8.14
C ARG A 30 -10.37 -7.23 -7.31
N ILE A 31 -10.55 -6.01 -7.81
CA ILE A 31 -11.33 -4.97 -7.14
C ILE A 31 -12.73 -4.78 -7.74
N GLY A 32 -13.15 -5.63 -8.67
CA GLY A 32 -14.49 -5.62 -9.23
C GLY A 32 -14.83 -4.38 -10.09
N VAL A 33 -13.85 -3.79 -10.79
CA VAL A 33 -14.07 -2.67 -11.71
C VAL A 33 -13.81 -3.04 -13.16
N ARG A 34 -14.26 -2.19 -14.08
CA ARG A 34 -13.96 -2.37 -15.51
C ARG A 34 -12.45 -2.18 -15.77
N PRO A 35 -11.81 -3.00 -16.61
CA PRO A 35 -10.37 -2.87 -16.93
C PRO A 35 -9.94 -1.47 -17.39
N ALA A 36 -10.80 -0.78 -18.14
CA ALA A 36 -10.55 0.58 -18.60
C ALA A 36 -10.35 1.59 -17.44
N ALA A 37 -10.99 1.37 -16.30
CA ALA A 37 -10.90 2.26 -15.15
C ALA A 37 -9.45 2.32 -14.61
N VAL A 38 -8.80 1.17 -14.43
CA VAL A 38 -7.40 1.10 -13.99
C VAL A 38 -6.48 1.81 -14.98
N GLY A 39 -6.71 1.64 -16.27
CA GLY A 39 -5.96 2.35 -17.31
C GLY A 39 -6.11 3.87 -17.21
N TRP A 40 -7.32 4.38 -17.00
CA TRP A 40 -7.57 5.81 -16.81
C TRP A 40 -6.92 6.35 -15.55
N TRP A 41 -6.94 5.59 -14.45
CA TRP A 41 -6.30 5.97 -13.20
C TRP A 41 -4.78 6.03 -13.33
N GLU A 42 -4.15 5.02 -13.91
CA GLU A 42 -2.69 4.99 -14.12
C GLU A 42 -2.22 6.06 -15.11
N GLN A 43 -3.08 6.51 -16.03
CA GLN A 43 -2.79 7.64 -16.91
C GLN A 43 -3.07 9.01 -16.27
N GLY A 44 -3.63 9.04 -15.05
CA GLY A 44 -4.03 10.26 -14.37
C GLY A 44 -5.20 10.99 -15.05
N ARG A 45 -5.98 10.28 -15.89
CA ARG A 45 -7.15 10.86 -16.58
C ARG A 45 -8.27 11.12 -15.59
N TRP A 46 -8.61 10.10 -14.78
CA TRP A 46 -9.63 10.17 -13.74
C TRP A 46 -9.09 9.63 -12.43
N GLU A 47 -9.54 10.21 -11.32
CA GLU A 47 -9.19 9.76 -9.98
C GLU A 47 -10.16 8.64 -9.52
N PRO A 48 -9.69 7.62 -8.79
CA PRO A 48 -10.59 6.65 -8.17
C PRO A 48 -11.58 7.29 -7.19
N SER A 49 -12.75 6.66 -7.02
CA SER A 49 -13.68 6.99 -5.94
C SER A 49 -13.12 6.57 -4.57
N GLY A 50 -13.71 7.09 -3.48
CA GLY A 50 -13.37 6.65 -2.12
C GLY A 50 -13.52 5.15 -1.92
N GLU A 51 -14.59 4.55 -2.44
CA GLU A 51 -14.80 3.09 -2.40
C GLU A 51 -13.66 2.32 -3.07
N ASN A 52 -13.20 2.79 -4.24
CA ASN A 52 -12.08 2.16 -4.94
C ASN A 52 -10.76 2.34 -4.18
N TYR A 53 -10.56 3.48 -3.51
CA TYR A 53 -9.42 3.66 -2.63
C TYR A 53 -9.43 2.69 -1.45
N VAL A 54 -10.58 2.41 -0.85
CA VAL A 54 -10.70 1.36 0.19
C VAL A 54 -10.32 -0.02 -0.36
N LEU A 55 -10.76 -0.37 -1.57
CA LEU A 55 -10.40 -1.65 -2.19
C LEU A 55 -8.91 -1.75 -2.52
N LEU A 56 -8.31 -0.68 -3.04
CA LEU A 56 -6.87 -0.60 -3.29
C LEU A 56 -6.08 -0.72 -1.98
N ALA A 57 -6.52 -0.07 -0.90
CA ALA A 57 -5.91 -0.19 0.42
C ALA A 57 -5.91 -1.63 0.94
N ARG A 58 -7.01 -2.37 0.77
CA ARG A 58 -7.14 -3.77 1.20
C ARG A 58 -6.17 -4.71 0.48
N LEU A 59 -5.84 -4.43 -0.77
CA LEU A 59 -4.89 -5.22 -1.56
C LEU A 59 -3.43 -4.83 -1.31
N ALA A 60 -3.19 -3.63 -0.80
CA ALA A 60 -1.86 -3.07 -0.71
C ALA A 60 -1.06 -3.62 0.48
N PRO A 61 0.28 -3.75 0.33
CA PRO A 61 1.14 -3.98 1.48
C PRO A 61 1.01 -2.79 2.47
N PRO A 62 1.28 -3.01 3.77
CA PRO A 62 0.96 -2.05 4.83
C PRO A 62 1.45 -0.62 4.57
N ASP A 63 2.62 -0.50 3.97
CA ASP A 63 3.21 0.78 3.65
C ASP A 63 2.49 1.58 2.58
N LEU A 64 2.04 0.88 1.55
CA LEU A 64 1.36 1.50 0.42
C LEU A 64 -0.13 1.69 0.74
N ALA A 65 -0.69 0.83 1.61
CA ALA A 65 -2.08 0.92 2.08
C ALA A 65 -2.38 2.28 2.73
N TRP A 66 -1.45 2.84 3.49
CA TRP A 66 -1.61 4.15 4.14
C TRP A 66 -1.88 5.30 3.17
N PHE A 67 -1.24 5.27 1.98
CA PHE A 67 -1.53 6.25 0.96
C PHE A 67 -3.00 6.21 0.55
N PHE A 68 -3.53 5.01 0.28
CA PHE A 68 -4.92 4.83 -0.15
C PHE A 68 -5.93 5.11 0.98
N LEU A 69 -5.60 4.75 2.22
CA LEU A 69 -6.40 5.10 3.40
C LEU A 69 -6.46 6.61 3.62
N GLY A 70 -5.36 7.33 3.44
CA GLY A 70 -5.33 8.79 3.53
C GLY A 70 -6.28 9.47 2.54
N LYS A 71 -6.47 8.90 1.36
CA LYS A 71 -7.43 9.39 0.35
C LYS A 71 -8.90 9.31 0.79
N VAL A 72 -9.20 8.52 1.82
CA VAL A 72 -10.54 8.43 2.43
C VAL A 72 -10.60 8.99 3.85
N GLY A 73 -9.61 9.81 4.22
CA GLY A 73 -9.56 10.48 5.53
C GLY A 73 -9.10 9.59 6.68
N VAL A 74 -8.54 8.41 6.39
CA VAL A 74 -7.94 7.52 7.38
C VAL A 74 -6.43 7.71 7.36
N ASP A 75 -5.93 8.56 8.26
CA ASP A 75 -4.51 8.81 8.43
C ASP A 75 -3.98 8.31 9.79
N HIS A 76 -2.67 8.42 9.99
CA HIS A 76 -2.02 8.00 11.23
C HIS A 76 -2.49 8.80 12.46
N GLU A 77 -2.92 10.05 12.28
CA GLU A 77 -3.41 10.88 13.39
C GLU A 77 -4.75 10.39 13.89
N LEU A 78 -5.68 10.13 12.96
CA LEU A 78 -6.97 9.55 13.27
C LEU A 78 -6.81 8.22 14.00
N ILE A 79 -5.98 7.31 13.47
CA ILE A 79 -5.76 5.99 14.07
C ILE A 79 -5.17 6.09 15.47
N ARG A 80 -4.15 6.95 15.66
CA ARG A 80 -3.55 7.17 17.00
C ARG A 80 -4.58 7.68 18.00
N ARG A 81 -5.50 8.54 17.56
CA ARG A 81 -6.57 9.10 18.40
C ARG A 81 -7.62 8.07 18.80
N ILE A 82 -8.07 7.22 17.86
CA ILE A 82 -9.15 6.25 18.12
C ILE A 82 -8.67 4.95 18.76
N TRP A 83 -7.40 4.60 18.59
CA TRP A 83 -6.80 3.42 19.20
C TRP A 83 -5.49 3.78 19.89
N PRO A 84 -5.55 4.25 21.15
CA PRO A 84 -4.36 4.48 21.95
C PRO A 84 -3.67 3.13 22.22
N GLY A 85 -2.43 2.97 21.75
CA GLY A 85 -1.63 1.76 21.96
C GLY A 85 -1.53 0.79 20.77
N VAL A 86 -1.93 1.18 19.55
CA VAL A 86 -1.53 0.44 18.34
C VAL A 86 0.01 0.41 18.31
N PRO A 87 0.67 -0.77 18.31
CA PRO A 87 2.10 -0.86 18.06
C PRO A 87 2.36 -0.12 16.76
N HIS A 88 3.19 0.93 16.79
CA HIS A 88 3.52 1.74 15.62
C HIS A 88 3.67 0.80 14.41
N LEU A 89 2.74 0.88 13.46
CA LEU A 89 2.83 0.05 12.26
C LEU A 89 4.21 0.35 11.67
N PRO A 90 5.05 -0.68 11.40
CA PRO A 90 6.43 -0.42 11.03
C PRO A 90 6.45 0.59 9.89
N PRO A 91 7.31 1.62 9.94
CA PRO A 91 7.47 2.52 8.82
C PRO A 91 7.77 1.65 7.59
N SER A 92 7.07 1.95 6.51
CA SER A 92 7.33 1.40 5.18
C SER A 92 8.82 1.15 4.96
N ALA A 93 9.17 -0.13 4.89
CA ALA A 93 10.45 -0.68 4.42
C ALA A 93 11.66 0.26 4.56
N SER A 94 12.19 0.39 5.78
CA SER A 94 13.64 0.60 6.01
C SER A 94 13.98 0.24 7.46
N ALA A 95 14.12 -1.05 7.72
CA ALA A 95 15.04 -1.54 8.74
C ALA A 95 15.86 -2.65 8.07
N PRO A 96 17.19 -2.48 7.87
CA PRO A 96 18.02 -3.63 7.55
C PRO A 96 17.89 -4.63 8.69
N ALA A 97 17.87 -5.92 8.34
CA ALA A 97 17.80 -7.02 9.29
C ALA A 97 18.74 -6.76 10.46
N ALA A 98 18.17 -6.70 11.67
CA ALA A 98 18.92 -6.62 12.90
C ALA A 98 19.96 -7.74 12.93
N ASP A 99 21.17 -7.35 13.33
CA ASP A 99 22.37 -8.17 13.45
C ASP A 99 22.11 -9.59 13.97
N GLY A 100 22.80 -10.53 13.33
CA GLY A 100 22.86 -11.94 13.72
C GLY A 100 23.60 -12.15 15.02
N SER A 101 22.96 -11.90 16.16
CA SER A 101 23.45 -12.31 17.47
C SER A 101 22.30 -12.85 18.32
N SER A 102 21.80 -14.03 17.95
CA SER A 102 21.21 -14.93 18.94
C SER A 102 22.34 -15.70 19.61
N PRO A 103 22.53 -15.62 20.93
CA PRO A 103 23.37 -16.59 21.63
C PRO A 103 22.67 -17.96 21.59
N PRO A 104 23.42 -19.07 21.50
CA PRO A 104 22.81 -20.39 21.55
C PRO A 104 22.17 -20.64 22.92
N PRO A 105 21.02 -21.33 23.00
CA PRO A 105 20.41 -21.68 24.27
C PRO A 105 21.33 -22.64 25.04
N ALA A 106 21.57 -22.32 26.31
CA ALA A 106 22.24 -23.19 27.25
C ALA A 106 21.36 -24.42 27.53
N GLY A 107 21.93 -25.60 27.26
CA GLY A 107 21.58 -26.85 27.96
C GLY A 107 20.41 -27.65 27.39
N ALA A 108 20.75 -28.73 26.69
CA ALA A 108 20.11 -30.03 26.91
C ALA A 108 21.17 -31.13 26.72
N VAL A 109 21.36 -31.85 27.82
CA VAL A 109 22.31 -32.95 28.09
C VAL A 109 21.95 -34.20 27.25
N PRO A 110 22.84 -35.20 27.10
CA PRO A 110 23.13 -36.14 28.19
C PRO A 110 24.59 -36.20 28.64
#